data_AF-A0AAD7A4L4-F1
#
_entry.id   AF-A0AAD7A4L4-F1
#
_cell.length_a   1.000
_cell.length_b   1.000
_cell.length_c   1.000
_cell.angle_alpha   90.00
_cell.angle_beta   90.00
_cell.angle_gamma   90.00
#
_symmetry.space_group_name_H-M   'P 1'
#
loop_
_entity.id
_entity.type
_entity.pdbx_description
1 polymer ?
#
loop_
_entity_poly.entity_id
_entity_poly.type
_entity_poly.pdbx_seq_one_letter_code
_entity_poly.pdbx_strand_id
1 'polypeptide(L)'
;MPWDNASTVFQVLYPQNSINPGTKPFGGAQFYAAPLNIADAQAVRFTYSVFFPLDFDWVKAGKLPGLFGGRPSCSGGDAATDCFSTRLMWRQDGMGELYLYAPKDKQTRALCRDPQSECNADYGFSIGQKSFKWRPGGWTTVTQIVRMNTPGKQDGGFALYVDGQRRISREDVYYRGPGPNATKSASASASASASTTTFFGGHTTAYKTPRDQYVWFKDFAMQLLE
;
A
#
# COMPACT_ATOMS: atom_id res chain seq x y z
N MET A 1 -5.35 -28.37 10.20
CA MET A 1 -6.44 -27.60 10.84
C MET A 1 -7.70 -27.81 10.00
N PRO A 2 -8.81 -28.32 10.56
CA PRO A 2 -10.07 -28.40 9.85
C PRO A 2 -10.64 -26.99 9.60
N TRP A 3 -11.41 -26.83 8.53
CA TRP A 3 -12.08 -25.58 8.16
C TRP A 3 -13.08 -25.14 9.25
N ASP A 4 -13.06 -23.85 9.61
CA ASP A 4 -13.98 -23.21 10.56
C ASP A 4 -14.73 -22.08 9.85
N ASN A 5 -16.07 -22.14 9.87
CA ASN A 5 -16.96 -21.14 9.26
C ASN A 5 -17.09 -19.85 10.08
N ALA A 6 -16.45 -19.72 11.24
CA ALA A 6 -16.46 -18.50 12.05
C ALA A 6 -15.61 -17.35 11.47
N SER A 7 -14.80 -17.60 10.44
CA SER A 7 -14.02 -16.56 9.76
C SER A 7 -14.02 -16.73 8.25
N THR A 8 -14.29 -15.66 7.51
CA THR A 8 -14.17 -15.64 6.05
C THR A 8 -12.79 -15.15 5.65
N VAL A 9 -12.10 -15.91 4.81
CA VAL A 9 -10.81 -15.53 4.22
C VAL A 9 -10.98 -15.26 2.73
N PHE A 10 -10.33 -14.20 2.25
CA PHE A 10 -10.23 -13.88 0.83
C PHE A 10 -8.93 -14.48 0.28
N GLN A 11 -9.04 -15.55 -0.51
CA GLN A 11 -7.90 -16.16 -1.19
C GLN A 11 -7.66 -15.49 -2.55
N VAL A 12 -6.40 -15.18 -2.85
CA VAL A 12 -5.97 -14.60 -4.12
C VAL A 12 -4.98 -15.54 -4.80
N LEU A 13 -5.25 -15.87 -6.06
CA LEU A 13 -4.37 -16.65 -6.93
C LEU A 13 -3.47 -15.74 -7.76
N TYR A 14 -2.18 -16.08 -7.83
CA TYR A 14 -1.20 -15.56 -8.78
C TYR A 14 -0.78 -16.71 -9.70
N PRO A 15 -1.34 -16.82 -10.91
CA PRO A 15 -0.97 -17.88 -11.83
C PRO A 15 0.50 -17.80 -12.22
N GLN A 16 1.12 -18.94 -12.51
CA GLN A 16 2.46 -19.03 -13.07
C GLN A 16 2.64 -18.03 -14.21
N ASN A 17 3.79 -17.37 -14.26
CA ASN A 17 4.15 -16.33 -15.24
C ASN A 17 3.36 -15.01 -15.16
N SER A 18 2.42 -14.85 -14.22
CA SER A 18 1.78 -13.55 -13.97
C SER A 18 2.76 -12.56 -13.34
N ILE A 19 2.59 -11.26 -13.66
CA ILE A 19 3.42 -10.17 -13.14
C ILE A 19 2.55 -9.03 -12.65
N ASN A 20 1.77 -8.42 -13.55
CA ASN A 20 1.02 -7.21 -13.28
C ASN A 20 -0.34 -7.27 -13.98
N PRO A 21 -1.30 -6.41 -13.61
CA PRO A 21 -2.66 -6.45 -14.16
C PRO A 21 -2.73 -6.19 -15.67
N GLY A 22 -1.70 -5.58 -16.26
CA GLY A 22 -1.65 -5.28 -17.69
C GLY A 22 -1.08 -6.41 -18.56
N THR A 23 -0.62 -7.52 -17.97
CA THR A 23 0.05 -8.62 -18.70
C THR A 23 -0.62 -9.95 -18.42
N LYS A 24 -0.85 -10.77 -19.47
CA LYS A 24 -1.37 -12.14 -19.32
C LYS A 24 -0.25 -13.13 -18.93
N PRO A 25 -0.55 -14.19 -18.15
CA PRO A 25 -1.83 -14.42 -17.49
C PRO A 25 -2.07 -13.39 -16.37
N PHE A 26 -3.32 -12.97 -16.21
CA PHE A 26 -3.70 -12.07 -15.12
C PHE A 26 -3.53 -12.79 -13.79
N GLY A 27 -2.95 -12.11 -12.80
CA GLY A 27 -2.73 -12.68 -11.48
C GLY A 27 -2.93 -11.65 -10.40
N GLY A 28 -3.37 -12.10 -9.24
CA GLY A 28 -3.71 -11.23 -8.13
C GLY A 28 -5.15 -10.72 -8.19
N ALA A 29 -5.40 -9.60 -7.51
CA ALA A 29 -6.68 -8.92 -7.47
C ALA A 29 -6.47 -7.40 -7.39
N GLN A 30 -7.36 -6.63 -8.02
CA GLN A 30 -7.34 -5.18 -7.93
C GLN A 30 -8.76 -4.62 -7.83
N PHE A 31 -9.05 -3.90 -6.74
CA PHE A 31 -10.25 -3.08 -6.60
C PHE A 31 -9.99 -1.89 -5.66
N TYR A 32 -10.86 -0.88 -5.77
CA TYR A 32 -10.90 0.27 -4.88
C TYR A 32 -12.20 0.23 -4.08
N ALA A 33 -12.14 0.45 -2.76
CA ALA A 33 -13.30 0.36 -1.88
C ALA A 33 -13.42 1.59 -0.95
N ALA A 34 -14.55 2.28 -1.01
CA ALA A 34 -14.89 3.48 -0.25
C ALA A 34 -16.01 3.23 0.78
N PRO A 35 -15.80 2.39 1.82
CA PRO A 35 -16.87 2.03 2.73
C PRO A 35 -17.29 3.16 3.68
N LEU A 36 -16.45 4.19 3.86
CA LEU A 36 -16.68 5.33 4.74
C LEU A 36 -16.61 6.63 3.95
N ASN A 37 -17.44 7.61 4.31
CA ASN A 37 -17.22 9.00 3.90
C ASN A 37 -16.12 9.58 4.78
N ILE A 38 -15.05 10.04 4.15
CA ILE A 38 -13.84 10.49 4.82
C ILE A 38 -13.41 11.90 4.36
N ALA A 39 -14.29 12.62 3.65
CA ALA A 39 -13.96 13.91 3.03
C ALA A 39 -13.37 14.91 4.05
N ASP A 40 -13.87 14.86 5.28
CA ASP A 40 -13.45 15.73 6.39
C ASP A 40 -12.49 15.04 7.37
N ALA A 41 -12.11 13.79 7.12
CA ALA A 41 -11.22 13.04 8.01
C ALA A 41 -9.79 13.59 7.94
N GLN A 42 -9.23 13.91 9.10
CA GLN A 42 -7.81 14.29 9.18
C GLN A 42 -6.89 13.08 9.19
N ALA A 43 -7.33 11.98 9.81
CA ALA A 43 -6.61 10.73 9.84
C ALA A 43 -7.52 9.52 9.63
N VAL A 44 -6.99 8.54 8.91
CA VAL A 44 -7.69 7.28 8.61
C VAL A 44 -6.78 6.13 8.99
N ARG A 45 -7.35 5.16 9.70
CA ARG A 45 -6.73 3.87 10.00
C ARG A 45 -7.28 2.82 9.05
N PHE A 46 -6.40 1.99 8.50
CA PHE A 46 -6.73 0.81 7.71
C PHE A 46 -5.94 -0.40 8.22
N THR A 47 -6.64 -1.50 8.48
CA THR A 47 -6.05 -2.73 9.03
C THR A 47 -6.48 -3.94 8.21
N TYR A 48 -5.59 -4.91 8.05
CA TYR A 48 -5.91 -6.25 7.57
C TYR A 48 -4.85 -7.26 8.03
N SER A 49 -5.20 -8.54 7.97
CA SER A 49 -4.27 -9.65 8.15
C SER A 49 -3.98 -10.32 6.81
N VAL A 50 -2.71 -10.68 6.56
CA VAL A 50 -2.27 -11.40 5.36
C VAL A 50 -1.49 -12.65 5.73
N PHE A 51 -1.69 -13.74 4.97
CA PHE A 51 -0.99 -15.00 5.12
C PHE A 51 -0.27 -15.36 3.83
N PHE A 52 1.05 -15.53 3.92
CA PHE A 52 1.88 -16.11 2.87
C PHE A 52 2.21 -17.57 3.24
N PRO A 53 2.10 -18.55 2.32
CA PRO A 53 2.58 -19.91 2.54
C PRO A 53 4.04 -19.94 3.00
N LEU A 54 4.42 -21.00 3.73
CA LEU A 54 5.80 -21.19 4.17
C LEU A 54 6.78 -21.26 2.99
N ASP A 55 6.34 -21.83 1.88
CA ASP A 55 7.08 -22.02 0.64
C ASP A 55 6.86 -20.88 -0.38
N PHE A 56 6.20 -19.77 0.00
CA PHE A 56 5.94 -18.67 -0.92
C PHE A 56 7.24 -18.13 -1.55
N ASP A 57 7.27 -18.12 -2.88
CA ASP A 57 8.38 -17.57 -3.66
C ASP A 57 8.14 -16.07 -3.86
N TRP A 58 8.93 -15.28 -3.14
CA TRP A 58 8.90 -13.81 -3.14
C TRP A 58 9.31 -13.19 -4.48
N VAL A 59 10.02 -13.94 -5.33
CA VAL A 59 10.64 -13.51 -6.59
C VAL A 59 11.46 -12.24 -6.42
N LYS A 60 10.92 -11.08 -6.81
CA LYS A 60 11.57 -9.77 -6.66
C LYS A 60 10.74 -8.83 -5.81
N ALA A 61 9.43 -8.79 -6.06
CA ALA A 61 8.48 -7.98 -5.33
C ALA A 61 7.04 -8.29 -5.71
N GLY A 62 6.11 -7.75 -4.94
CA GLY A 62 4.71 -7.62 -5.28
C GLY A 62 4.00 -6.61 -4.41
N LYS A 63 2.75 -6.32 -4.76
CA LYS A 63 1.94 -5.24 -4.19
C LYS A 63 0.96 -5.82 -3.18
N LEU A 64 0.66 -5.04 -2.15
CA LEU A 64 -0.31 -5.37 -1.13
C LEU A 64 -1.23 -4.17 -0.86
N PRO A 65 -2.41 -4.41 -0.26
CA PRO A 65 -3.38 -3.37 -0.02
C PRO A 65 -2.84 -2.20 0.84
N GLY A 66 -3.40 -1.02 0.60
CA GLY A 66 -3.15 0.18 1.40
C GLY A 66 -4.15 1.29 1.12
N LEU A 67 -4.00 2.41 1.83
CA LEU A 67 -4.86 3.59 1.64
C LEU A 67 -4.48 4.37 0.38
N PHE A 68 -5.47 4.95 -0.28
CA PHE A 68 -5.27 5.98 -1.31
C PHE A 68 -6.14 7.19 -1.03
N GLY A 69 -5.98 8.27 -1.80
CA GLY A 69 -6.84 9.45 -1.79
C GLY A 69 -6.71 10.32 -3.04
N GLY A 70 -7.65 11.24 -3.21
CA GLY A 70 -7.84 11.99 -4.44
C GLY A 70 -8.52 11.15 -5.51
N ARG A 71 -7.99 11.09 -6.73
CA ARG A 71 -8.49 10.19 -7.79
C ARG A 71 -7.95 8.76 -7.66
N PRO A 72 -8.68 7.74 -8.15
CA PRO A 72 -8.15 6.39 -8.32
C PRO A 72 -6.92 6.34 -9.24
N SER A 73 -6.23 5.20 -9.25
CA SER A 73 -5.10 4.91 -10.15
C SER A 73 -3.84 5.75 -9.94
N CYS A 74 -3.63 6.26 -8.71
CA CYS A 74 -2.40 6.92 -8.27
C CYS A 74 -1.21 5.94 -8.16
N SER A 75 -0.72 5.46 -9.31
CA SER A 75 0.20 4.33 -9.42
C SER A 75 0.88 4.28 -10.80
N GLY A 76 1.72 3.26 -11.07
CA GLY A 76 2.18 2.96 -12.44
C GLY A 76 3.12 3.99 -13.08
N GLY A 77 3.60 4.97 -12.31
CA GLY A 77 4.46 6.05 -12.79
C GLY A 77 3.80 7.43 -12.76
N ASP A 78 2.55 7.50 -12.28
CA ASP A 78 1.86 8.75 -12.04
C ASP A 78 2.69 9.73 -11.18
N ALA A 79 2.67 11.02 -11.55
CA ALA A 79 3.32 12.09 -10.82
C ALA A 79 2.64 12.40 -9.48
N ALA A 80 1.42 11.89 -9.28
CA ALA A 80 0.61 12.00 -8.08
C ALA A 80 0.37 13.45 -7.64
N THR A 81 0.11 14.35 -8.60
CA THR A 81 -0.10 15.78 -8.31
C THR A 81 -1.45 16.09 -7.65
N ASP A 82 -2.43 15.21 -7.84
CA ASP A 82 -3.83 15.35 -7.39
C ASP A 82 -4.36 14.10 -6.67
N CYS A 83 -3.47 13.17 -6.29
CA CYS A 83 -3.80 11.93 -5.61
C CYS A 83 -2.65 11.44 -4.73
N PHE A 84 -2.91 10.45 -3.89
CA PHE A 84 -1.85 9.70 -3.22
C PHE A 84 -2.23 8.22 -3.07
N SER A 85 -1.23 7.35 -2.92
CA SER A 85 -1.42 5.97 -2.46
C SER A 85 -0.29 5.54 -1.53
N THR A 86 -0.61 4.69 -0.56
CA THR A 86 0.28 4.16 0.48
C THR A 86 0.23 2.64 0.50
N ARG A 87 0.25 2.01 -0.67
CA ARG A 87 0.23 0.55 -0.78
C ARG A 87 1.41 -0.05 -0.03
N LEU A 88 1.28 -1.29 0.43
CA LEU A 88 2.43 -2.03 0.92
C LEU A 88 3.06 -2.83 -0.21
N MET A 89 4.32 -3.20 -0.04
CA MET A 89 4.97 -4.16 -0.93
C MET A 89 5.69 -5.24 -0.13
N TRP A 90 5.75 -6.43 -0.72
CA TRP A 90 6.82 -7.38 -0.39
C TRP A 90 7.95 -7.23 -1.40
N ARG A 91 9.16 -7.56 -0.96
CA ARG A 91 10.37 -7.69 -1.75
C ARG A 91 10.93 -9.10 -1.57
N GLN A 92 12.10 -9.34 -2.14
CA GLN A 92 12.90 -10.54 -1.88
C GLN A 92 13.00 -10.86 -0.39
N ASP A 93 13.04 -12.16 -0.09
CA ASP A 93 13.17 -12.69 1.27
C ASP A 93 12.09 -12.22 2.26
N GLY A 94 10.92 -11.83 1.73
CA GLY A 94 9.79 -11.35 2.52
C GLY A 94 10.00 -9.96 3.12
N MET A 95 10.97 -9.17 2.66
CA MET A 95 11.14 -7.80 3.18
C MET A 95 9.92 -6.95 2.86
N GLY A 96 9.45 -6.20 3.85
CA GLY A 96 8.34 -5.29 3.72
C GLY A 96 8.79 -3.84 3.54
N GLU A 97 7.94 -3.05 2.89
CA GLU A 97 8.06 -1.60 2.77
C GLU A 97 6.68 -0.96 2.60
N LEU A 98 6.60 0.35 2.87
CA LEU A 98 5.50 1.18 2.41
C LEU A 98 5.87 1.79 1.05
N TYR A 99 4.96 1.70 0.10
CA TYR A 99 5.15 2.17 -1.26
C TYR A 99 4.27 3.39 -1.55
N LEU A 100 4.89 4.57 -1.51
CA LEU A 100 4.22 5.86 -1.53
C LEU A 100 4.16 6.45 -2.95
N TYR A 101 2.95 6.79 -3.39
CA TYR A 101 2.72 7.80 -4.42
C TYR A 101 2.14 9.04 -3.74
N ALA A 102 2.79 10.18 -3.91
CA ALA A 102 2.37 11.52 -3.49
C ALA A 102 3.19 12.54 -4.32
N PRO A 103 2.85 13.83 -4.34
CA PRO A 103 3.57 14.84 -5.14
C PRO A 103 5.09 14.78 -4.88
N LYS A 104 5.85 14.20 -5.82
CA LYS A 104 7.24 13.78 -5.59
C LYS A 104 8.18 14.96 -5.36
N ASP A 105 8.00 16.03 -6.11
CA ASP A 105 8.77 17.27 -6.05
C ASP A 105 8.50 18.10 -4.78
N LYS A 106 7.44 17.76 -4.04
CA LYS A 106 7.05 18.44 -2.79
C LYS A 106 7.40 17.65 -1.54
N GLN A 107 7.98 16.46 -1.65
CA GLN A 107 8.40 15.72 -0.45
C GLN A 107 9.66 16.30 0.17
N THR A 108 9.84 16.09 1.47
CA THR A 108 11.04 16.55 2.18
C THR A 108 12.27 15.78 1.73
N ARG A 109 13.44 16.43 1.82
CA ARG A 109 14.73 15.74 1.64
C ARG A 109 14.94 14.65 2.69
N ALA A 110 14.40 14.84 3.90
CA ALA A 110 14.48 13.86 4.98
C ALA A 110 13.73 12.56 4.63
N LEU A 111 12.62 12.63 3.88
CA LEU A 111 11.93 11.44 3.35
C LEU A 111 12.84 10.60 2.48
N CYS A 112 13.59 11.25 1.61
CA CYS A 112 14.42 10.57 0.62
C CYS A 112 15.86 10.30 1.04
N ARG A 113 16.30 10.83 2.19
CA ARG A 113 17.66 10.61 2.74
C ARG A 113 17.70 9.58 3.86
N ASP A 114 16.55 9.09 4.29
CA ASP A 114 16.49 7.93 5.16
C ASP A 114 17.19 6.75 4.46
N PRO A 115 18.20 6.11 5.08
CA PRO A 115 18.97 5.03 4.46
C PRO A 115 18.13 3.77 4.17
N GLN A 116 16.93 3.66 4.75
CA GLN A 116 15.97 2.61 4.46
C GLN A 116 14.97 3.02 3.37
N SER A 117 15.09 4.21 2.79
CA SER A 117 14.15 4.72 1.79
C SER A 117 14.82 4.96 0.44
N GLU A 118 14.09 4.65 -0.63
CA GLU A 118 14.49 4.88 -2.01
C GLU A 118 13.41 5.72 -2.70
N CYS A 119 13.71 7.00 -2.92
CA CYS A 119 12.85 7.87 -3.71
C CYS A 119 13.24 7.80 -5.18
N ASN A 120 12.44 7.06 -5.96
CA ASN A 120 12.61 6.93 -7.39
C ASN A 120 11.79 8.01 -8.14
N ALA A 121 12.38 8.64 -9.16
CA ALA A 121 11.69 9.66 -9.96
C ALA A 121 10.59 9.07 -10.87
N ASP A 122 10.77 7.85 -11.36
CA ASP A 122 9.91 7.16 -12.33
C ASP A 122 8.71 6.49 -11.65
N TYR A 123 8.88 5.96 -10.45
CA TYR A 123 7.84 5.18 -9.74
C TYR A 123 7.58 5.66 -8.31
N GLY A 124 6.79 4.92 -7.54
CA GLY A 124 6.53 5.25 -6.13
C GLY A 124 7.81 5.19 -5.29
N PHE A 125 7.81 5.92 -4.17
CA PHE A 125 8.90 5.90 -3.21
C PHE A 125 8.80 4.65 -2.34
N SER A 126 9.89 3.90 -2.25
CA SER A 126 10.02 2.79 -1.30
C SER A 126 10.42 3.41 0.04
N ILE A 127 9.55 3.36 1.06
CA ILE A 127 9.82 3.94 2.37
C ILE A 127 9.98 2.82 3.40
N GLY A 128 11.06 2.88 4.19
CA GLY A 128 11.33 1.91 5.25
C GLY A 128 11.53 0.49 4.72
N GLN A 129 12.23 0.34 3.60
CA GLN A 129 12.65 -0.94 3.10
C GLN A 129 13.43 -1.69 4.19
N LYS A 130 13.06 -2.95 4.43
CA LYS A 130 13.64 -3.82 5.47
C LYS A 130 13.29 -3.43 6.91
N SER A 131 12.39 -2.47 7.14
CA SER A 131 11.91 -2.15 8.50
C SER A 131 11.10 -3.30 9.12
N PHE A 132 10.64 -4.27 8.32
CA PHE A 132 9.99 -5.50 8.77
C PHE A 132 10.10 -6.62 7.73
N LYS A 133 9.72 -7.84 8.12
CA LYS A 133 9.49 -8.97 7.21
C LYS A 133 8.07 -9.47 7.35
N TRP A 134 7.51 -9.90 6.22
CA TRP A 134 6.31 -10.73 6.18
C TRP A 134 6.65 -12.12 6.71
N ARG A 135 5.76 -12.72 7.50
CA ARG A 135 5.95 -14.05 8.09
C ARG A 135 5.41 -15.13 7.15
N PRO A 136 6.27 -15.97 6.53
CA PRO A 136 5.80 -17.17 5.82
C PRO A 136 5.20 -18.17 6.81
N GLY A 137 4.15 -18.88 6.39
CA GLY A 137 3.47 -19.89 7.21
C GLY A 137 2.67 -19.33 8.38
N GLY A 138 2.48 -18.01 8.47
CA GLY A 138 1.74 -17.37 9.55
C GLY A 138 1.02 -16.09 9.11
N TRP A 139 0.00 -15.70 9.87
CA TRP A 139 -0.70 -14.43 9.65
C TRP A 139 0.18 -13.27 10.09
N THR A 140 0.26 -12.21 9.28
CA THR A 140 0.85 -10.92 9.63
C THR A 140 -0.26 -9.89 9.64
N THR A 141 -0.50 -9.24 10.78
CA THR A 141 -1.47 -8.14 10.87
C THR A 141 -0.76 -6.83 10.59
N VAL A 142 -1.30 -6.03 9.67
CA VAL A 142 -0.78 -4.70 9.39
C VAL A 142 -1.83 -3.64 9.62
N THR A 143 -1.41 -2.53 10.21
CA THR A 143 -2.23 -1.34 10.40
C THR A 143 -1.50 -0.12 9.86
N GLN A 144 -2.10 0.54 8.89
CA GLN A 144 -1.68 1.85 8.40
C GLN A 144 -2.54 2.93 9.02
N ILE A 145 -1.91 4.00 9.48
CA ILE A 145 -2.59 5.25 9.82
C ILE A 145 -2.02 6.31 8.89
N VAL A 146 -2.86 6.98 8.12
CA VAL A 146 -2.47 8.11 7.26
C VAL A 146 -3.13 9.36 7.80
N ARG A 147 -2.34 10.41 8.04
CA ARG A 147 -2.78 11.73 8.48
C ARG A 147 -2.51 12.74 7.38
N MET A 148 -3.55 13.42 6.93
CA MET A 148 -3.45 14.44 5.89
C MET A 148 -2.62 15.63 6.38
N ASN A 149 -1.87 16.24 5.48
CA ASN A 149 -1.17 17.49 5.75
C ASN A 149 -2.16 18.67 5.76
N THR A 150 -1.81 19.73 6.48
CA THR A 150 -2.39 21.05 6.26
C THR A 150 -2.13 21.45 4.80
N PRO A 151 -3.14 21.90 4.04
CA PRO A 151 -2.96 22.29 2.64
C PRO A 151 -1.73 23.18 2.41
N GLY A 152 -0.79 22.70 1.60
CA GLY A 152 0.44 23.42 1.26
C GLY A 152 1.61 23.27 2.25
N LYS A 153 1.44 22.54 3.36
CA LYS A 153 2.51 22.27 4.33
C LYS A 153 3.00 20.83 4.26
N GLN A 154 4.26 20.59 4.62
CA GLN A 154 4.87 19.25 4.72
C GLN A 154 4.72 18.70 6.13
N ASP A 155 3.49 18.71 6.66
CA ASP A 155 3.18 18.34 8.04
C ASP A 155 2.19 17.16 8.09
N GLY A 156 1.99 16.42 7.00
CA GLY A 156 1.22 15.18 6.98
C GLY A 156 2.07 13.99 7.41
N GLY A 157 1.46 12.82 7.58
CA GLY A 157 2.23 11.69 8.06
C GLY A 157 1.57 10.34 7.82
N PHE A 158 2.33 9.31 8.09
CA PHE A 158 1.80 7.95 8.19
C PHE A 158 2.56 7.15 9.24
N ALA A 159 1.87 6.18 9.83
CA ALA A 159 2.46 5.17 10.70
C ALA A 159 2.06 3.78 10.20
N LEU A 160 3.01 2.86 10.15
CA LEU A 160 2.79 1.45 9.84
C LEU A 160 3.12 0.60 11.07
N TYR A 161 2.13 -0.17 11.51
CA TYR A 161 2.28 -1.19 12.54
C TYR A 161 2.23 -2.56 11.88
N VAL A 162 3.10 -3.46 12.33
CA VAL A 162 3.18 -4.85 11.89
C VAL A 162 3.19 -5.72 13.14
N ASP A 163 2.17 -6.59 13.26
CA ASP A 163 1.89 -7.39 14.46
C ASP A 163 1.89 -6.53 15.73
N GLY A 164 1.22 -5.37 15.67
CA GLY A 164 1.09 -4.41 16.78
C GLY A 164 2.32 -3.54 17.05
N GLN A 165 3.47 -3.82 16.42
CA GLN A 165 4.70 -3.04 16.62
C GLN A 165 4.84 -1.95 15.55
N ARG A 166 5.11 -0.70 15.95
CA ARG A 166 5.35 0.41 15.00
C ARG A 166 6.67 0.19 14.27
N ARG A 167 6.62 0.03 12.94
CA ARG A 167 7.79 -0.24 12.07
C ARG A 167 8.24 0.97 11.28
N ILE A 168 7.29 1.79 10.84
CA ILE A 168 7.55 3.02 10.07
C ILE A 168 6.70 4.13 10.65
N SER A 169 7.26 5.33 10.79
CA SER A 169 6.55 6.53 11.26
C SER A 169 7.14 7.76 10.60
N ARG A 170 6.32 8.54 9.90
CA ARG A 170 6.69 9.79 9.23
C ARG A 170 5.69 10.88 9.61
N GLU A 171 6.17 12.10 9.77
CA GLU A 171 5.38 13.28 10.13
C GLU A 171 5.64 14.48 9.21
N ASP A 172 6.34 14.22 8.10
CA ASP A 172 6.88 15.23 7.20
C ASP A 172 6.50 14.96 5.72
N VAL A 173 5.29 14.43 5.51
CA VAL A 173 4.79 14.02 4.20
C VAL A 173 3.84 15.08 3.63
N TYR A 174 3.96 15.35 2.33
CA TYR A 174 3.09 16.28 1.62
C TYR A 174 2.09 15.51 0.75
N TYR A 175 0.79 15.61 1.04
CA TYR A 175 -0.25 14.96 0.22
C TYR A 175 -1.02 15.96 -0.66
N ARG A 176 -1.26 17.19 -0.19
CA ARG A 176 -2.08 18.19 -0.89
C ARG A 176 -1.55 19.62 -0.79
N GLY A 177 -1.73 20.39 -1.86
CA GLY A 177 -1.38 21.83 -1.91
C GLY A 177 -2.48 22.76 -1.38
N PRO A 178 -2.26 24.08 -1.43
CA PRO A 178 -3.26 25.09 -1.02
C PRO A 178 -4.36 25.31 -2.09
N GLY A 179 -5.47 25.94 -1.69
CA GLY A 179 -6.55 26.39 -2.58
C GLY A 179 -7.68 25.36 -2.80
N PRO A 180 -8.69 25.65 -3.65
CA PRO A 180 -9.84 24.77 -3.89
C PRO A 180 -9.50 23.45 -4.61
N ASN A 181 -8.25 23.29 -5.07
CA ASN A 181 -7.70 22.01 -5.53
C ASN A 181 -7.05 21.20 -4.38
N ALA A 182 -6.85 21.77 -3.19
CA ALA A 182 -6.43 21.03 -1.98
C ALA A 182 -7.44 19.94 -1.63
N THR A 183 -8.71 20.29 -1.81
CA THR A 183 -9.83 19.38 -1.75
C THR A 183 -9.87 18.44 -2.94
N LYS A 184 -9.08 18.49 -4.01
CA LYS A 184 -9.11 17.39 -5.00
C LYS A 184 -8.25 16.20 -4.59
N SER A 185 -7.16 16.45 -3.87
CA SER A 185 -6.36 15.40 -3.22
C SER A 185 -6.99 14.88 -1.92
N ALA A 186 -7.98 15.58 -1.36
CA ALA A 186 -8.65 15.24 -0.08
C ALA A 186 -10.18 15.03 -0.17
N SER A 187 -10.87 15.73 -1.07
CA SER A 187 -12.29 15.49 -1.39
C SER A 187 -12.37 14.24 -2.22
N ALA A 188 -12.99 13.28 -1.56
CA ALA A 188 -13.63 12.13 -2.15
C ALA A 188 -14.77 12.54 -3.12
N SER A 189 -14.44 13.20 -4.23
CA SER A 189 -15.29 13.04 -5.42
C SER A 189 -15.12 11.64 -6.03
N ALA A 190 -14.06 10.91 -5.65
CA ALA A 190 -14.01 9.46 -5.71
C ALA A 190 -12.79 8.96 -4.93
N SER A 191 -13.00 8.72 -3.62
CA SER A 191 -12.24 7.74 -2.83
C SER A 191 -10.89 8.18 -2.25
N ALA A 192 -10.84 8.44 -0.95
CA ALA A 192 -9.77 7.84 -0.14
C ALA A 192 -10.37 6.59 0.52
N SER A 193 -9.67 5.47 0.39
CA SER A 193 -10.34 4.17 0.29
C SER A 193 -9.30 3.08 0.42
N ALA A 194 -9.72 1.87 0.76
CA ALA A 194 -8.84 0.72 0.67
C ALA A 194 -8.61 0.41 -0.82
N SER A 195 -7.36 0.46 -1.27
CA SER A 195 -6.97 -0.16 -2.53
C SER A 195 -6.58 -1.59 -2.21
N THR A 196 -7.44 -2.56 -2.50
CA THR A 196 -7.03 -3.96 -2.48
C THR A 196 -6.38 -4.25 -3.80
N THR A 197 -5.11 -3.86 -3.89
CA THR A 197 -4.24 -4.14 -5.02
C THR A 197 -3.21 -5.15 -4.58
N THR A 198 -3.26 -6.34 -5.15
CA THR A 198 -2.21 -7.33 -4.97
C THR A 198 -1.93 -8.08 -6.24
N PHE A 199 -0.66 -8.14 -6.60
CA PHE A 199 -0.10 -8.83 -7.76
C PHE A 199 1.40 -9.02 -7.47
N PHE A 200 2.09 -9.91 -8.20
CA PHE A 200 3.56 -9.84 -8.29
C PHE A 200 3.97 -8.47 -8.85
N GLY A 201 5.24 -8.11 -9.08
CA GLY A 201 5.37 -6.74 -9.55
C GLY A 201 6.69 -6.11 -9.82
N GLY A 202 6.86 -5.87 -11.10
CA GLY A 202 7.56 -4.77 -11.73
C GLY A 202 6.98 -4.70 -13.14
N HIS A 203 7.77 -4.22 -14.09
CA HIS A 203 7.39 -4.21 -15.51
C HIS A 203 8.21 -5.20 -16.35
N THR A 204 9.16 -5.92 -15.75
CA THR A 204 10.04 -6.88 -16.45
C THR A 204 9.72 -8.33 -16.11
N THR A 205 10.10 -9.25 -16.99
CA THR A 205 9.90 -10.70 -16.82
C THR A 205 10.55 -11.28 -15.57
N ALA A 206 11.56 -10.61 -15.01
CA ALA A 206 12.22 -11.02 -13.77
C ALA A 206 11.33 -10.96 -12.52
N TYR A 207 10.11 -10.42 -12.64
CA TYR A 207 9.10 -10.37 -11.57
C TYR A 207 8.02 -11.44 -11.71
N LYS A 208 8.11 -12.32 -12.71
CA LYS A 208 7.14 -13.41 -12.93
C LYS A 208 7.18 -14.38 -11.75
N THR A 209 6.01 -14.73 -11.24
CA THR A 209 5.90 -15.89 -10.34
C THR A 209 6.26 -17.17 -11.11
N PRO A 210 7.13 -18.04 -10.58
CA PRO A 210 7.59 -19.24 -11.28
C PRO A 210 6.58 -20.39 -11.24
N ARG A 211 5.51 -20.26 -10.45
CA ARG A 211 4.42 -21.23 -10.29
C ARG A 211 3.13 -20.54 -9.87
N ASP A 212 2.04 -21.29 -9.82
CA ASP A 212 0.82 -20.82 -9.18
C ASP A 212 1.07 -20.62 -7.69
N GLN A 213 0.75 -19.44 -7.20
CA GLN A 213 0.91 -19.07 -5.80
C GLN A 213 -0.37 -18.48 -5.24
N TYR A 214 -0.55 -18.56 -3.94
CA TYR A 214 -1.75 -18.09 -3.26
C TYR A 214 -1.37 -17.23 -2.06
N VAL A 215 -2.16 -16.19 -1.81
CA VAL A 215 -2.08 -15.36 -0.59
C VAL A 215 -3.50 -15.18 -0.06
N TRP A 216 -3.66 -15.22 1.26
CA TRP A 216 -4.95 -15.08 1.92
C TRP A 216 -4.99 -13.79 2.72
N PHE A 217 -6.16 -13.17 2.75
CA PHE A 217 -6.42 -11.95 3.49
C PHE A 217 -7.67 -12.11 4.37
N LYS A 218 -7.68 -11.44 5.52
CA LYS A 218 -8.85 -11.37 6.42
C LYS A 218 -8.81 -10.11 7.29
N ASP A 219 -9.87 -9.90 8.06
CA ASP A 219 -9.98 -8.84 9.08
C ASP A 219 -9.75 -7.42 8.53
N PHE A 220 -10.25 -7.14 7.32
CA PHE A 220 -10.20 -5.79 6.76
C PHE A 220 -11.06 -4.85 7.61
N ALA A 221 -10.46 -3.77 8.10
CA ALA A 221 -11.13 -2.74 8.90
C ALA A 221 -10.64 -1.35 8.51
N MET A 222 -11.56 -0.40 8.43
CA MET A 222 -11.28 1.02 8.20
C MET A 222 -11.94 1.85 9.30
N GLN A 223 -11.23 2.85 9.80
CA GLN A 223 -11.70 3.69 10.91
C GLN A 223 -11.25 5.13 10.69
N LEU A 224 -12.15 6.08 10.93
CA LEU A 224 -11.82 7.50 11.05
C LEU A 224 -11.23 7.77 12.44
N LEU A 225 -10.13 8.51 12.49
CA LEU A 225 -9.53 8.96 13.75
C LEU A 225 -9.88 10.43 13.94
N GLU A 226 -10.34 10.76 15.15
CA GLU A 226 -10.58 12.13 15.60
C GLU A 226 -9.28 12.92 15.79
#